data_AF-A0A1B8YAN7-F1
#
_entry.id   AF-A0A1B8YAN7-F1
#
_cell.length_a   1.000
_cell.length_b   1.000
_cell.length_c   1.000
_cell.angle_alpha   90.00
_cell.angle_beta   90.00
_cell.angle_gamma   90.00
#
_symmetry.space_group_name_H-M   'P 1'
#
loop_
_entity.id
_entity.type
_entity.pdbx_description
1 polymer ?
#
loop_
_entity_poly.entity_id
_entity_poly.type
_entity_poly.pdbx_seq_one_letter_code
_entity_poly.pdbx_strand_id
1 'polypeptide(L)'
;MPRSLCSEPCSPGYRKSKIEGEPPCCYDCVQCGDGEMSNTTDAVTCVKCPEDQKSNRQKTDCVPKALNYLSYMDTLGASLASAAIILFLTASVVLGIFVKYWETPIVRANNQHLSCLLLISLMLCFLCTLLFIGRPTQICCLLRQVTFGIVFTISVSSVLAKTLTVIIAFNATKPGSNATRYVGTQMSIFIVFACSLGVTLICIIWMASSPPFPEADTSSETDTIILLCNEGSVTFFFCIIGYIGTLALLSFIAAFLAKDFPDRFNEAKNITFSMLGFCSVWGAFVPAYLSSKGSRMVAVEIFAILSSSAGLLGCIFAPKLYIIFLRPELNIRGSVVRRT
;
A
#
# COMPACT_ATOMS: atom_id res chain seq x y z
N MET A 1 -22.45 -53.98 -43.02
CA MET A 1 -23.88 -53.89 -42.66
C MET A 1 -24.12 -52.54 -42.00
N PRO A 2 -25.09 -51.72 -42.43
CA PRO A 2 -25.41 -50.47 -41.74
C PRO A 2 -26.03 -50.78 -40.37
N ARG A 3 -25.58 -50.08 -39.33
CA ARG A 3 -26.19 -50.16 -37.99
C ARG A 3 -27.46 -49.30 -37.98
N SER A 4 -28.58 -49.85 -37.54
CA SER A 4 -29.83 -49.11 -37.34
C SER A 4 -29.77 -48.33 -36.02
N LEU A 5 -29.04 -47.22 -36.00
CA LEU A 5 -28.93 -46.30 -34.87
C LEU A 5 -29.77 -45.05 -35.15
N CYS A 6 -30.51 -44.58 -34.14
CA CYS A 6 -31.30 -43.36 -34.23
C CYS A 6 -30.41 -42.10 -34.15
N SER A 7 -29.47 -42.09 -33.20
CA SER A 7 -28.46 -41.05 -33.03
C SER A 7 -27.05 -41.64 -33.13
N GLU A 8 -26.11 -40.85 -33.65
CA GLU A 8 -24.69 -41.19 -33.57
C GLU A 8 -24.17 -41.02 -32.13
N PRO A 9 -23.18 -41.82 -31.69
CA PRO A 9 -22.58 -41.67 -30.36
C PRO A 9 -21.97 -40.28 -30.15
N CYS A 10 -22.23 -39.67 -29.00
CA CYS A 10 -21.68 -38.34 -28.72
C CYS A 10 -20.15 -38.35 -28.64
N SER A 11 -19.50 -37.37 -29.24
CA SER A 11 -18.05 -37.21 -29.10
C SER A 11 -17.66 -36.78 -27.67
N PRO A 12 -16.43 -37.04 -27.21
CA PRO A 12 -15.91 -36.47 -25.97
C PRO A 12 -16.15 -34.94 -25.92
N GLY A 13 -16.45 -34.43 -24.73
CA GLY A 13 -16.87 -33.03 -24.51
C GLY A 13 -18.37 -32.77 -24.62
N TYR A 14 -19.15 -33.79 -25.00
CA TYR A 14 -20.61 -33.73 -25.10
C TYR A 14 -21.26 -34.79 -24.19
N ARG A 15 -22.49 -34.50 -23.77
CA ARG A 15 -23.37 -35.43 -23.06
C ARG A 15 -24.66 -35.63 -23.83
N LYS A 16 -25.32 -36.76 -23.55
CA LYS A 16 -26.67 -37.03 -24.05
C LYS A 16 -27.68 -36.08 -23.42
N SER A 17 -28.61 -35.62 -24.25
CA SER A 17 -29.80 -34.88 -23.88
C SER A 17 -31.02 -35.60 -24.43
N LYS A 18 -31.99 -35.89 -23.57
CA LYS A 18 -33.20 -36.61 -23.95
C LYS A 18 -34.06 -35.71 -24.85
N ILE A 19 -34.53 -36.28 -25.97
CA ILE A 19 -35.53 -35.64 -26.83
C ILE A 19 -36.91 -35.98 -26.27
N GLU A 20 -37.75 -34.98 -26.02
CA GLU A 20 -39.12 -35.20 -25.52
C GLU A 20 -39.99 -35.85 -26.60
N GLY A 21 -40.67 -36.96 -26.26
CA GLY A 21 -41.54 -37.69 -27.18
C GLY A 21 -40.88 -38.82 -27.97
N GLU A 22 -39.55 -38.95 -27.93
CA GLU A 22 -38.82 -40.01 -28.64
C GLU A 22 -38.37 -41.17 -27.74
N PRO A 23 -38.09 -42.37 -28.31
CA PRO A 23 -37.56 -43.51 -27.56
C PRO A 23 -36.19 -43.20 -26.92
N PRO A 24 -35.80 -43.85 -25.80
CA PRO A 24 -34.53 -43.58 -25.10
C PRO A 24 -33.25 -43.76 -25.94
N CYS A 25 -33.32 -44.45 -27.08
CA CYS A 25 -32.20 -44.62 -28.01
C CYS A 25 -31.97 -43.42 -28.94
N CYS A 26 -32.91 -42.47 -28.99
CA CYS A 26 -32.81 -41.22 -29.72
C CYS A 26 -32.54 -40.08 -28.74
N TYR A 27 -31.42 -39.38 -28.94
CA TYR A 27 -30.95 -38.30 -28.08
C TYR A 27 -30.14 -37.29 -28.89
N ASP A 28 -30.05 -36.08 -28.37
CA ASP A 28 -29.16 -35.04 -28.87
C ASP A 28 -27.85 -35.01 -28.08
N CYS A 29 -26.77 -34.61 -28.75
CA CYS A 29 -25.48 -34.36 -28.12
C CYS A 29 -25.34 -32.88 -27.75
N VAL A 30 -25.31 -32.58 -26.47
CA VAL A 30 -25.16 -31.21 -25.93
C VAL A 30 -23.78 -31.08 -25.29
N GLN A 31 -23.10 -29.98 -25.56
CA GLN A 31 -21.77 -29.74 -24.99
C GLN A 31 -21.85 -29.61 -23.46
N CYS A 32 -20.81 -30.08 -22.76
CA CYS A 32 -20.70 -29.92 -21.31
C CYS A 32 -20.66 -28.43 -20.90
N GLY A 33 -21.22 -28.14 -19.71
CA GLY A 33 -21.29 -26.79 -19.17
C GLY A 33 -19.92 -26.20 -18.77
N ASP A 34 -19.94 -24.97 -18.27
CA ASP A 34 -18.73 -24.35 -17.70
C ASP A 34 -18.31 -25.04 -16.40
N GLY A 35 -17.02 -25.38 -16.31
CA GLY A 35 -16.47 -26.18 -15.21
C GLY A 35 -16.72 -27.69 -15.30
N GLU A 36 -17.36 -28.19 -16.36
CA GLU A 36 -17.62 -29.62 -16.56
C GLU A 36 -16.87 -30.18 -17.78
N MET A 37 -16.55 -31.47 -17.76
CA MET A 37 -15.88 -32.18 -18.84
C MET A 37 -16.42 -33.61 -19.06
N SER A 38 -16.15 -34.18 -20.23
CA SER A 38 -16.43 -35.56 -20.58
C SER A 38 -15.31 -36.10 -21.48
N ASN A 39 -14.56 -37.09 -21.00
CA ASN A 39 -13.46 -37.70 -21.77
C ASN A 39 -13.89 -38.98 -22.54
N THR A 40 -15.08 -39.51 -22.27
CA THR A 40 -15.61 -40.73 -22.90
C THR A 40 -16.56 -40.42 -24.05
N THR A 41 -16.50 -41.23 -25.10
CA THR A 41 -17.53 -41.23 -26.15
C THR A 41 -18.86 -41.71 -25.58
N ASP A 42 -19.95 -41.10 -26.02
CA ASP A 42 -21.33 -41.47 -25.71
C ASP A 42 -21.76 -41.29 -24.23
N ALA A 43 -21.16 -40.30 -23.55
CA ALA A 43 -21.39 -40.02 -22.13
C ALA A 43 -22.82 -39.57 -21.82
N VAL A 44 -23.38 -40.08 -20.71
CA VAL A 44 -24.73 -39.71 -20.24
C VAL A 44 -24.71 -38.37 -19.49
N THR A 45 -23.65 -38.12 -18.72
CA THR A 45 -23.48 -36.92 -17.89
C THR A 45 -22.06 -36.40 -17.98
N CYS A 46 -21.88 -35.09 -17.78
CA CYS A 46 -20.56 -34.48 -17.64
C CYS A 46 -20.09 -34.53 -16.18
N VAL A 47 -18.78 -34.52 -15.97
CA VAL A 47 -18.14 -34.52 -14.65
C VAL A 47 -17.59 -33.14 -14.36
N LYS A 48 -17.83 -32.62 -13.15
CA LYS A 48 -17.30 -31.32 -12.73
C LYS A 48 -15.80 -31.42 -12.43
N CYS A 49 -15.01 -30.47 -12.94
CA CYS A 49 -13.58 -30.40 -12.65
C CYS A 49 -13.31 -30.04 -11.17
N PRO A 50 -12.19 -30.50 -10.59
CA PRO A 50 -11.70 -30.05 -9.29
C PRO A 50 -11.53 -28.53 -9.22
N GLU A 51 -11.58 -27.94 -8.03
CA GLU A 51 -11.57 -26.47 -7.86
C GLU A 51 -10.28 -25.78 -8.34
N ASP A 52 -9.15 -26.49 -8.28
CA ASP A 52 -7.84 -26.04 -8.76
C ASP A 52 -7.70 -26.09 -10.29
N GLN A 53 -8.69 -26.66 -10.98
CA GLN A 53 -8.68 -26.92 -12.40
C GLN A 53 -9.91 -26.32 -13.09
N LYS A 54 -9.80 -26.14 -14.40
CA LYS A 54 -10.88 -25.70 -15.27
C LYS A 54 -11.00 -26.64 -16.46
N SER A 55 -12.20 -26.78 -16.99
CA SER A 55 -12.43 -27.55 -18.20
C SER A 55 -11.72 -26.90 -19.39
N ASN A 56 -11.02 -27.69 -20.21
CA ASN A 56 -10.36 -27.19 -21.43
C ASN A 56 -11.40 -26.70 -22.47
N ARG A 57 -10.95 -26.02 -23.53
CA ARG A 57 -11.86 -25.47 -24.56
C ARG A 57 -12.75 -26.53 -25.23
N GLN A 58 -12.27 -27.77 -25.32
CA GLN A 58 -12.99 -28.89 -25.91
C GLN A 58 -13.92 -29.61 -24.92
N LYS A 59 -13.90 -29.22 -23.64
CA LYS A 59 -14.60 -29.86 -22.52
C LYS A 59 -14.26 -31.34 -22.34
N THR A 60 -13.07 -31.75 -22.75
CA THR A 60 -12.62 -33.16 -22.68
C THR A 60 -11.75 -33.47 -21.47
N ASP A 61 -11.12 -32.44 -20.88
CA ASP A 61 -10.13 -32.62 -19.83
C ASP A 61 -10.13 -31.44 -18.86
N CYS A 62 -9.62 -31.67 -17.64
CA CYS A 62 -9.42 -30.65 -16.63
C CYS A 62 -7.97 -30.17 -16.67
N VAL A 63 -7.77 -28.87 -16.90
CA VAL A 63 -6.46 -28.21 -16.95
C VAL A 63 -6.27 -27.29 -15.75
N PRO A 64 -5.04 -27.16 -15.20
CA PRO A 64 -4.78 -26.26 -14.09
C PRO A 64 -5.19 -24.82 -14.39
N LYS A 65 -5.86 -24.15 -13.44
CA LYS A 65 -6.14 -22.72 -13.54
C LYS A 65 -4.84 -21.91 -13.48
N ALA A 66 -4.80 -20.79 -14.18
CA ALA A 66 -3.64 -19.89 -14.13
C ALA A 66 -3.58 -19.16 -12.79
N LEU A 67 -2.37 -18.94 -12.26
CA LEU A 67 -2.16 -18.21 -11.01
C LEU A 67 -2.16 -16.70 -11.27
N ASN A 68 -2.95 -15.95 -10.49
CA ASN A 68 -3.00 -14.48 -10.53
C ASN A 68 -2.44 -13.92 -9.22
N TYR A 69 -1.26 -13.30 -9.31
CA TYR A 69 -0.60 -12.53 -8.25
C TYR A 69 0.20 -11.40 -8.89
N LEU A 70 0.56 -10.37 -8.11
CA LEU A 70 1.33 -9.25 -8.64
C LEU A 70 2.80 -9.67 -8.85
N SER A 71 3.17 -10.03 -10.09
CA SER A 71 4.51 -10.53 -10.40
C SER A 71 5.48 -9.42 -10.80
N TYR A 72 6.76 -9.60 -10.50
CA TYR A 72 7.85 -8.75 -11.02
C TYR A 72 7.98 -8.80 -12.54
N MET A 73 7.48 -9.87 -13.17
CA MET A 73 7.50 -10.02 -14.63
C MET A 73 6.34 -9.27 -15.31
N ASP A 74 5.31 -8.89 -14.56
CA ASP A 74 4.19 -8.12 -15.10
C ASP A 74 4.57 -6.65 -15.20
N THR A 75 4.08 -5.96 -16.22
CA THR A 75 4.36 -4.53 -16.44
C THR A 75 3.96 -3.66 -15.23
N LEU A 76 2.85 -3.97 -14.58
CA LEU A 76 2.39 -3.28 -13.37
C LEU A 76 3.32 -3.53 -12.18
N GLY A 77 3.71 -4.79 -11.92
CA GLY A 77 4.62 -5.11 -10.82
C GLY A 77 6.02 -4.53 -11.04
N ALA A 78 6.55 -4.64 -12.25
CA ALA A 78 7.85 -4.07 -12.63
C ALA A 78 7.88 -2.53 -12.51
N SER A 79 6.81 -1.84 -12.94
CA SER A 79 6.73 -0.38 -12.84
C SER A 79 6.64 0.11 -11.39
N LEU A 80 5.84 -0.57 -10.54
CA LEU A 80 5.77 -0.24 -9.12
C LEU A 80 7.09 -0.51 -8.38
N ALA A 81 7.74 -1.65 -8.65
CA ALA A 81 9.03 -1.99 -8.06
C ALA A 81 10.13 -1.01 -8.47
N SER A 82 10.20 -0.64 -9.76
CA SER A 82 11.17 0.35 -10.24
C SER A 82 10.92 1.73 -9.64
N ALA A 83 9.66 2.18 -9.55
CA ALA A 83 9.31 3.42 -8.88
C ALA A 83 9.75 3.42 -7.40
N ALA A 84 9.51 2.33 -6.68
CA ALA A 84 9.93 2.17 -5.29
C ALA A 84 11.47 2.30 -5.13
N ILE A 85 12.24 1.63 -6.00
CA ILE A 85 13.71 1.70 -5.97
C ILE A 85 14.22 3.11 -6.30
N ILE A 86 13.66 3.77 -7.32
CA ILE A 86 14.03 5.14 -7.68
C ILE A 86 13.74 6.09 -6.51
N LEU A 87 12.57 5.98 -5.88
CA LEU A 87 12.20 6.79 -4.73
C LEU A 87 13.10 6.52 -3.51
N PHE A 88 13.47 5.26 -3.27
CA PHE A 88 14.45 4.91 -2.23
C PHE A 88 15.83 5.53 -2.49
N LEU A 89 16.33 5.45 -3.73
CA LEU A 89 17.62 6.04 -4.11
C LEU A 89 17.60 7.56 -3.98
N THR A 90 16.53 8.22 -4.43
CA THR A 90 16.38 9.66 -4.28
C THR A 90 16.34 10.06 -2.80
N ALA A 91 15.56 9.39 -1.96
CA ALA A 91 15.53 9.66 -0.51
C ALA A 91 16.90 9.43 0.15
N SER A 92 17.66 8.41 -0.28
CA SER A 92 19.03 8.16 0.19
C SER A 92 19.98 9.29 -0.16
N VAL A 93 19.89 9.83 -1.39
CA VAL A 93 20.68 11.01 -1.82
C VAL A 93 20.33 12.22 -0.97
N VAL A 94 19.03 12.46 -0.73
CA VAL A 94 18.57 13.56 0.13
C VAL A 94 19.12 13.41 1.55
N LEU A 95 19.06 12.21 2.13
CA LEU A 95 19.64 11.93 3.44
C LEU A 95 21.15 12.19 3.46
N GLY A 96 21.89 11.72 2.45
CA GLY A 96 23.32 11.98 2.32
C GLY A 96 23.66 13.47 2.27
N ILE A 97 22.85 14.28 1.59
CA ILE A 97 22.99 15.74 1.55
C ILE A 97 22.74 16.33 2.95
N PHE A 98 21.68 15.92 3.64
CA PHE A 98 21.37 16.40 4.99
C PHE A 98 22.48 16.06 5.99
N VAL A 99 23.07 14.86 5.91
CA VAL A 99 24.21 14.46 6.73
C VAL A 99 25.47 15.25 6.38
N LYS A 100 25.73 15.50 5.09
CA LYS A 100 26.88 16.32 4.66
C LYS A 100 26.79 17.77 5.16
N TYR A 101 25.59 18.34 5.16
CA TYR A 101 25.33 19.71 5.58
C TYR A 101 24.75 19.80 7.01
N TRP A 102 25.07 18.83 7.87
CA TRP A 102 24.52 18.70 9.22
C TRP A 102 24.63 19.98 10.07
N GLU A 103 25.81 20.61 10.05
CA GLU A 103 26.10 21.81 10.85
C GLU A 103 25.52 23.11 10.27
N THR A 104 24.87 23.04 9.11
CA THR A 104 24.33 24.24 8.47
C THR A 104 23.11 24.78 9.20
N PRO A 105 22.92 26.11 9.27
CA PRO A 105 21.81 26.72 10.00
C PRO A 105 20.45 26.26 9.47
N ILE A 106 20.34 25.91 8.19
CA ILE A 106 19.11 25.38 7.58
C ILE A 106 18.73 24.02 8.18
N VAL A 107 19.68 23.08 8.26
CA VAL A 107 19.42 21.72 8.78
C VAL A 107 19.17 21.76 10.29
N ARG A 108 19.97 22.52 11.03
CA ARG A 108 19.85 22.67 12.49
C ARG A 108 18.56 23.37 12.91
N ALA A 109 18.12 24.37 12.15
CA ALA A 109 16.83 25.05 12.34
C ALA A 109 15.62 24.12 12.21
N ASN A 110 15.78 23.03 11.47
CA ASN A 110 14.71 22.15 11.04
C ASN A 110 14.59 20.87 11.88
N ASN A 111 15.05 20.92 13.14
CA ASN A 111 15.11 19.76 14.03
C ASN A 111 15.71 18.53 13.31
N GLN A 112 17.01 18.62 13.00
CA GLN A 112 17.78 17.68 12.18
C GLN A 112 17.51 16.19 12.47
N HIS A 113 17.30 15.82 13.74
CA HIS A 113 17.01 14.44 14.15
C HIS A 113 15.67 13.96 13.61
N LEU A 114 14.62 14.79 13.68
CA LEU A 114 13.29 14.47 13.21
C LEU A 114 13.23 14.43 11.68
N SER A 115 13.96 15.33 11.01
CA SER A 115 14.08 15.32 9.55
C SER A 115 14.80 14.07 9.04
N CYS A 116 15.85 13.61 9.73
CA CYS A 116 16.53 12.35 9.39
C CYS A 116 15.67 11.13 9.69
N LEU A 117 14.97 11.13 10.83
CA LEU A 117 14.01 10.07 11.16
C LEU A 117 12.93 9.94 10.07
N LEU A 118 12.37 11.06 9.62
CA LEU A 118 11.40 11.09 8.53
C LEU A 118 12.00 10.58 7.20
N LEU A 119 13.23 10.95 6.86
CA LEU A 119 13.88 10.44 5.64
C LEU A 119 14.13 8.93 5.70
N ILE A 120 14.62 8.43 6.84
CA ILE A 120 14.86 7.00 7.05
C ILE A 120 13.54 6.23 7.00
N SER A 121 12.48 6.75 7.63
CA SER A 121 11.16 6.10 7.58
C SER A 121 10.58 6.11 6.18
N LEU A 122 10.71 7.20 5.41
CA LEU A 122 10.31 7.23 3.99
C LEU A 122 11.09 6.24 3.13
N MET A 123 12.41 6.11 3.33
CA MET A 123 13.21 5.07 2.66
C MET A 123 12.67 3.66 2.94
N LEU A 124 12.35 3.37 4.20
CA LEU A 124 11.74 2.11 4.60
C LEU A 124 10.32 1.95 4.04
N CYS A 125 9.53 3.02 3.90
CA CYS A 125 8.22 2.97 3.24
C CYS A 125 8.35 2.58 1.77
N PHE A 126 9.34 3.11 1.05
CA PHE A 126 9.56 2.72 -0.34
C PHE A 126 9.98 1.25 -0.43
N LEU A 127 10.90 0.79 0.42
CA LEU A 127 11.33 -0.61 0.43
C LEU A 127 10.24 -1.59 0.86
N CYS A 128 9.38 -1.21 1.81
CA CYS A 128 8.34 -2.13 2.31
C CYS A 128 7.34 -2.51 1.22
N THR A 129 7.11 -1.64 0.21
CA THR A 129 6.26 -1.96 -0.94
C THR A 129 6.76 -3.16 -1.75
N LEU A 130 8.06 -3.47 -1.72
CA LEU A 130 8.62 -4.65 -2.39
C LEU A 130 8.15 -5.97 -1.74
N LEU A 131 7.77 -5.95 -0.46
CA LEU A 131 7.18 -7.11 0.23
C LEU A 131 5.79 -7.46 -0.29
N PHE A 132 5.12 -6.52 -0.97
CA PHE A 132 3.80 -6.72 -1.57
C PHE A 132 3.87 -7.37 -2.96
N ILE A 133 5.06 -7.36 -3.60
CA ILE A 133 5.25 -7.83 -4.98
C ILE A 133 5.90 -9.22 -4.95
N GLY A 134 5.39 -10.13 -5.78
CA GLY A 134 5.87 -11.49 -5.93
C GLY A 134 4.88 -12.52 -5.39
N ARG A 135 5.35 -13.78 -5.31
CA ARG A 135 4.52 -14.89 -4.86
C ARG A 135 4.31 -14.79 -3.33
N PRO A 136 3.06 -14.83 -2.83
CA PRO A 136 2.80 -14.73 -1.40
C PRO A 136 3.41 -15.93 -0.67
N THR A 137 4.26 -15.64 0.31
CA THR A 137 4.81 -16.63 1.25
C THR A 137 4.33 -16.28 2.65
N GLN A 138 4.35 -17.26 3.57
CA GLN A 138 3.96 -17.04 4.97
C GLN A 138 4.68 -15.83 5.58
N ILE A 139 6.00 -15.75 5.39
CA ILE A 139 6.83 -14.68 5.95
C ILE A 139 6.48 -13.32 5.34
N CYS A 140 6.31 -13.25 4.01
CA CYS A 140 5.90 -12.01 3.35
C CYS A 140 4.55 -11.52 3.86
N CYS A 141 3.54 -12.40 3.97
CA CYS A 141 2.21 -12.00 4.44
C CYS A 141 2.23 -11.42 5.86
N LEU A 142 3.01 -12.04 6.75
CA LEU A 142 3.17 -11.56 8.13
C LEU A 142 3.88 -10.21 8.21
N LEU A 143 4.98 -10.05 7.47
CA LEU A 143 5.82 -8.85 7.57
C LEU A 143 5.23 -7.65 6.84
N ARG A 144 4.48 -7.86 5.76
CA ARG A 144 4.01 -6.81 4.85
C ARG A 144 3.22 -5.73 5.58
N GLN A 145 2.10 -6.10 6.21
CA GLN A 145 1.23 -5.13 6.88
C GLN A 145 1.83 -4.57 8.17
N VAL A 146 2.55 -5.39 8.94
CA VAL A 146 3.21 -4.94 10.17
C VAL A 146 4.29 -3.90 9.86
N THR A 147 5.12 -4.17 8.85
CA THR A 147 6.18 -3.25 8.42
C THR A 147 5.57 -1.96 7.88
N PHE A 148 4.56 -2.06 7.02
CA PHE A 148 3.82 -0.91 6.53
C PHE A 148 3.25 -0.08 7.69
N GLY A 149 2.46 -0.69 8.58
CA GLY A 149 1.81 0.02 9.69
C GLY A 149 2.80 0.77 10.59
N ILE A 150 3.90 0.13 10.98
CA ILE A 150 4.91 0.72 11.88
C ILE A 150 5.66 1.85 11.18
N VAL A 151 6.26 1.58 10.02
CA VAL A 151 7.13 2.54 9.33
C VAL A 151 6.35 3.77 8.87
N PHE A 152 5.12 3.54 8.39
CA PHE A 152 4.26 4.61 7.92
C PHE A 152 3.74 5.48 9.08
N THR A 153 3.44 4.86 10.24
CA THR A 153 3.14 5.60 11.48
C THR A 153 4.31 6.45 11.95
N ILE A 154 5.55 5.95 11.90
CA ILE A 154 6.75 6.74 12.23
C ILE A 154 6.86 7.95 11.31
N SER A 155 6.60 7.77 10.01
CA SER A 155 6.65 8.87 9.03
C SER A 155 5.62 9.96 9.34
N VAL A 156 4.34 9.59 9.51
CA VAL A 156 3.26 10.56 9.76
C VAL A 156 3.42 11.21 11.14
N SER A 157 3.75 10.43 12.18
CA SER A 157 3.98 10.97 13.52
C SER A 157 5.20 11.90 13.58
N SER A 158 6.22 11.70 12.74
CA SER A 158 7.34 12.63 12.62
C SER A 158 6.88 13.99 12.07
N VAL A 159 5.97 14.01 11.09
CA VAL A 159 5.38 15.25 10.57
C VAL A 159 4.47 15.92 11.61
N LEU A 160 3.67 15.12 12.33
CA LEU A 160 2.86 15.62 13.45
C LEU A 160 3.73 16.27 14.54
N ALA A 161 4.74 15.55 15.01
CA ALA A 161 5.66 16.01 16.03
C ALA A 161 6.36 17.31 15.59
N LYS A 162 6.70 17.41 14.31
CA LYS A 162 7.33 18.60 13.73
C LYS A 162 6.41 19.82 13.80
N THR A 163 5.19 19.68 13.29
CA THR A 163 4.20 20.76 13.24
C THR A 163 3.79 21.20 14.64
N LEU A 164 3.55 20.26 15.55
CA LEU A 164 3.26 20.56 16.96
C LEU A 164 4.41 21.29 17.65
N THR A 165 5.66 20.91 17.38
CA THR A 165 6.83 21.61 17.96
C THR A 165 6.87 23.07 17.51
N VAL A 166 6.54 23.36 16.24
CA VAL A 166 6.46 24.75 15.73
C VAL A 166 5.34 25.53 16.42
N ILE A 167 4.15 24.94 16.56
CA ILE A 167 3.00 25.56 17.26
C ILE A 167 3.36 25.87 18.72
N ILE A 168 3.96 24.91 19.43
CA ILE A 168 4.35 25.05 20.84
C ILE A 168 5.44 26.12 20.99
N ALA A 169 6.45 26.12 20.12
CA ALA A 169 7.52 27.12 20.16
C ALA A 169 6.97 28.54 19.95
N PHE A 170 6.05 28.74 19.00
CA PHE A 170 5.43 30.04 18.76
C PHE A 170 4.57 30.49 19.94
N ASN A 171 3.74 29.60 20.49
CA ASN A 171 2.94 29.93 21.68
C ASN A 171 3.79 30.21 22.93
N ALA A 172 4.95 29.57 23.06
CA ALA A 172 5.88 29.81 24.16
C ALA A 172 6.53 31.22 24.11
N THR A 173 6.63 31.82 22.91
CA THR A 173 7.13 33.19 22.75
C THR A 173 6.11 34.29 23.08
N LYS A 174 4.84 33.95 23.33
CA LYS A 174 3.84 34.92 23.77
C LYS A 174 4.05 35.31 25.26
N PRO A 175 3.99 36.60 25.62
CA PRO A 175 4.18 37.04 27.00
C PRO A 175 3.11 36.42 27.91
N GLY A 176 3.55 35.79 29.02
CA GLY A 176 2.68 35.17 30.03
C GLY A 176 2.58 33.64 30.02
N SER A 177 3.31 32.92 29.14
CA SER A 177 3.29 31.46 29.13
C SER A 177 4.42 30.82 29.95
N ASN A 178 4.07 29.87 30.83
CA ASN A 178 5.02 29.04 31.60
C ASN A 178 5.63 27.89 30.76
N ALA A 179 5.50 27.93 29.43
CA ALA A 179 5.79 26.80 28.53
C ALA A 179 7.28 26.63 28.20
N THR A 180 8.17 27.49 28.70
CA THR A 180 9.57 27.60 28.28
C THR A 180 10.47 26.42 28.69
N ARG A 181 10.02 25.53 29.59
CA ARG A 181 10.88 24.45 30.14
C ARG A 181 10.86 23.13 29.36
N TYR A 182 9.87 22.91 28.50
CA TYR A 182 9.71 21.64 27.74
C TYR A 182 9.81 21.80 26.21
N VAL A 183 10.00 23.02 25.69
CA VAL A 183 10.08 23.26 24.24
C VAL A 183 11.42 22.74 23.70
N GLY A 184 11.43 21.57 23.04
CA GLY A 184 12.64 21.04 22.43
C GLY A 184 12.47 19.71 21.70
N THR A 185 13.57 19.24 21.08
CA THR A 185 13.66 17.97 20.33
C THR A 185 13.20 16.74 21.13
N GLN A 186 13.38 16.74 22.46
CA GLN A 186 12.95 15.64 23.33
C GLN A 186 11.42 15.41 23.28
N MET A 187 10.61 16.46 23.24
CA MET A 187 9.16 16.33 23.12
C MET A 187 8.74 15.76 21.76
N SER A 188 9.42 16.17 20.68
CA SER A 188 9.12 15.65 19.34
C SER A 188 9.41 14.14 19.23
N ILE A 189 10.50 13.66 19.83
CA ILE A 189 10.84 12.24 19.86
C ILE A 189 9.83 11.46 20.72
N PHE A 190 9.43 12.03 21.86
CA PHE A 190 8.42 11.42 22.71
C PHE A 190 7.07 11.23 22.00
N ILE A 191 6.62 12.23 21.22
CA ILE A 191 5.38 12.13 20.42
C ILE A 191 5.48 10.97 19.42
N VAL A 192 6.57 10.89 18.65
CA VAL A 192 6.79 9.80 17.69
C VAL A 192 6.78 8.45 18.40
N PHE A 193 7.49 8.34 19.52
CA PHE A 193 7.57 7.10 20.29
C PHE A 193 6.20 6.66 20.80
N ALA A 194 5.43 7.57 21.39
CA ALA A 194 4.08 7.29 21.89
C ALA A 194 3.14 6.82 20.75
N CYS A 195 3.17 7.50 19.60
CA CYS A 195 2.38 7.09 18.43
C CYS A 195 2.81 5.71 17.90
N SER A 196 4.11 5.47 17.82
CA SER A 196 4.66 4.20 17.32
C SER A 196 4.36 3.03 18.26
N LEU A 197 4.35 3.29 19.57
CA LEU A 197 3.96 2.30 20.58
C LEU A 197 2.50 1.90 20.43
N GLY A 198 1.60 2.86 20.15
CA GLY A 198 0.20 2.60 19.88
C GLY A 198 -0.02 1.62 18.72
N VAL A 199 0.56 1.89 17.55
CA VAL A 199 0.42 0.99 16.39
C VAL A 199 1.11 -0.37 16.65
N THR A 200 2.24 -0.38 17.36
CA THR A 200 2.97 -1.62 17.66
C THR A 200 2.12 -2.55 18.52
N LEU A 201 1.40 -2.03 19.52
CA LEU A 201 0.47 -2.82 20.33
C LEU A 201 -0.67 -3.41 19.48
N ILE A 202 -1.24 -2.62 18.57
CA ILE A 202 -2.27 -3.09 17.64
C ILE A 202 -1.72 -4.23 16.77
N CYS A 203 -0.51 -4.08 16.22
CA CYS A 203 0.15 -5.12 15.43
C CYS A 203 0.41 -6.40 16.25
N ILE A 204 0.88 -6.30 17.50
CA ILE A 204 1.12 -7.46 18.36
C ILE A 204 -0.18 -8.22 18.62
N ILE A 205 -1.25 -7.52 18.96
CA ILE A 205 -2.57 -8.12 19.21
C ILE A 205 -3.09 -8.81 17.94
N TRP A 206 -2.98 -8.14 16.79
CA TRP A 206 -3.39 -8.68 15.51
C TRP A 206 -2.65 -9.98 15.18
N MET A 207 -1.32 -9.97 15.32
CA MET A 207 -0.47 -11.13 15.07
C MET A 207 -0.74 -12.29 16.02
N ALA A 208 -1.09 -12.02 17.29
CA ALA A 208 -1.40 -13.05 18.27
C ALA A 208 -2.79 -13.68 18.07
N SER A 209 -3.75 -12.89 17.57
CA SER A 209 -5.16 -13.29 17.49
C SER A 209 -5.54 -13.87 16.13
N SER A 210 -5.14 -13.20 15.05
CA SER A 210 -5.55 -13.53 13.68
C SER A 210 -4.47 -13.07 12.69
N PRO A 211 -3.29 -13.74 12.68
CA PRO A 211 -2.18 -13.34 11.83
C PRO A 211 -2.52 -13.50 10.34
N PRO A 212 -1.99 -12.63 9.45
CA PRO A 212 -2.12 -12.80 8.01
C PRO A 212 -1.53 -14.12 7.51
N PHE A 213 -2.18 -14.75 6.53
CA PHE A 213 -1.76 -16.03 5.96
C PHE A 213 -1.96 -16.05 4.43
N PRO A 214 -1.15 -16.81 3.68
CA PRO A 214 -1.31 -16.97 2.25
C PRO A 214 -2.57 -17.78 1.96
N GLU A 215 -3.41 -17.26 1.08
CA GLU A 215 -4.66 -17.89 0.66
C GLU A 215 -4.69 -17.98 -0.87
N ALA A 216 -5.20 -19.11 -1.37
CA ALA A 216 -5.46 -19.33 -2.78
C ALA A 216 -6.98 -19.34 -2.97
N ASP A 217 -7.50 -18.25 -3.54
CA ASP A 217 -8.92 -18.15 -3.87
C ASP A 217 -9.18 -18.84 -5.21
N THR A 218 -9.79 -20.02 -5.13
CA THR A 218 -10.19 -20.88 -6.25
C THR A 218 -11.58 -20.58 -6.78
N SER A 219 -12.36 -19.77 -6.05
CA SER A 219 -13.81 -19.65 -6.17
C SER A 219 -14.27 -18.35 -6.82
N SER A 220 -13.50 -17.26 -6.67
CA SER A 220 -13.91 -15.92 -7.15
C SER A 220 -13.81 -15.71 -8.67
N GLU A 221 -12.94 -16.44 -9.36
CA GLU A 221 -12.74 -16.33 -10.82
C GLU A 221 -12.75 -17.72 -11.46
N THR A 222 -13.53 -17.90 -12.53
CA THR A 222 -13.71 -19.20 -13.20
C THR A 222 -12.44 -19.71 -13.88
N ASP A 223 -11.56 -18.79 -14.30
CA ASP A 223 -10.40 -19.10 -15.13
C ASP A 223 -9.04 -18.99 -14.43
N THR A 224 -8.98 -18.36 -13.24
CA THR A 224 -7.72 -18.07 -12.53
C THR A 224 -7.84 -18.31 -11.03
N ILE A 225 -6.75 -18.80 -10.41
CA ILE A 225 -6.62 -18.89 -8.95
C ILE A 225 -5.92 -17.62 -8.49
N ILE A 226 -6.55 -16.87 -7.61
CA ILE A 226 -5.96 -15.64 -7.05
C ILE A 226 -5.11 -16.03 -5.85
N LEU A 227 -3.81 -15.78 -5.93
CA LEU A 227 -2.88 -15.96 -4.82
C LEU A 227 -2.69 -14.63 -4.11
N LEU A 228 -3.18 -14.54 -2.88
CA LEU A 228 -3.14 -13.32 -2.07
C LEU A 228 -2.75 -13.64 -0.62
N CYS A 229 -2.37 -12.61 0.11
CA CYS A 229 -2.27 -12.70 1.57
C CYS A 229 -3.63 -12.31 2.13
N ASN A 230 -4.33 -13.26 2.76
CA ASN A 230 -5.49 -12.94 3.58
C ASN A 230 -4.99 -12.23 4.84
N GLU A 231 -5.65 -11.12 5.17
CA GLU A 231 -5.29 -10.30 6.33
C GLU A 231 -5.67 -10.93 7.67
N GLY A 232 -6.41 -12.05 7.67
CA GLY A 232 -6.89 -12.78 8.83
C GLY A 232 -8.07 -12.07 9.51
N SER A 233 -7.93 -10.78 9.79
CA SER A 233 -8.98 -9.94 10.35
C SER A 233 -9.05 -8.58 9.66
N VAL A 234 -10.14 -8.39 8.93
CA VAL A 234 -10.49 -7.13 8.27
C VAL A 234 -10.59 -5.97 9.28
N THR A 235 -11.05 -6.26 10.50
CA THR A 235 -11.16 -5.27 11.57
C THR A 235 -9.80 -4.71 11.96
N PHE A 236 -8.80 -5.56 12.22
CA PHE A 236 -7.47 -5.09 12.61
C PHE A 236 -6.76 -4.33 11.48
N PHE A 237 -6.94 -4.79 10.23
CA PHE A 237 -6.45 -4.08 9.06
C PHE A 237 -7.01 -2.64 9.01
N PHE A 238 -8.33 -2.47 9.08
CA PHE A 238 -8.94 -1.13 9.09
C PHE A 238 -8.64 -0.35 10.37
N CYS A 239 -8.40 -0.99 11.52
CA CYS A 239 -7.93 -0.30 12.72
C CYS A 239 -6.57 0.36 12.50
N ILE A 240 -5.61 -0.30 11.85
CA ILE A 240 -4.31 0.30 11.53
C ILE A 240 -4.45 1.44 10.53
N ILE A 241 -5.22 1.24 9.45
CA ILE A 241 -5.49 2.29 8.47
C ILE A 241 -6.17 3.49 9.13
N GLY A 242 -7.16 3.25 10.00
CA GLY A 242 -7.84 4.27 10.77
C GLY A 242 -6.92 5.00 11.76
N TYR A 243 -6.00 4.30 12.42
CA TYR A 243 -4.99 4.89 13.29
C TYR A 243 -4.09 5.86 12.52
N ILE A 244 -3.52 5.40 11.40
CA ILE A 244 -2.69 6.22 10.51
C ILE A 244 -3.49 7.41 9.96
N GLY A 245 -4.73 7.17 9.50
CA GLY A 245 -5.62 8.21 8.99
C GLY A 245 -5.95 9.27 10.03
N THR A 246 -6.15 8.87 11.29
CA THR A 246 -6.38 9.80 12.40
C THR A 246 -5.13 10.64 12.66
N LEU A 247 -3.94 10.02 12.69
CA LEU A 247 -2.68 10.74 12.82
C LEU A 247 -2.46 11.72 11.65
N ALA A 248 -2.83 11.32 10.44
CA ALA A 248 -2.71 12.17 9.26
C ALA A 248 -3.67 13.37 9.32
N LEU A 249 -4.90 13.16 9.77
CA LEU A 249 -5.87 14.23 9.96
C LEU A 249 -5.40 15.22 11.04
N LEU A 250 -4.92 14.72 12.19
CA LEU A 250 -4.34 15.55 13.25
C LEU A 250 -3.13 16.35 12.73
N SER A 251 -2.28 15.72 11.92
CA SER A 251 -1.12 16.36 11.29
C SER A 251 -1.54 17.44 10.31
N PHE A 252 -2.59 17.20 9.52
CA PHE A 252 -3.15 18.18 8.60
C PHE A 252 -3.73 19.39 9.36
N ILE A 253 -4.52 19.16 10.40
CA ILE A 253 -5.07 20.24 11.25
C ILE A 253 -3.95 21.06 11.87
N ALA A 254 -2.93 20.41 12.45
CA ALA A 254 -1.78 21.09 13.03
C ALA A 254 -1.01 21.90 11.97
N ALA A 255 -0.75 21.32 10.79
CA ALA A 255 -0.08 22.02 9.70
C ALA A 255 -0.88 23.24 9.23
N PHE A 256 -2.20 23.12 9.09
CA PHE A 256 -3.08 24.20 8.67
C PHE A 256 -3.08 25.35 9.68
N LEU A 257 -3.15 25.05 10.97
CA LEU A 257 -3.04 26.05 12.04
C LEU A 257 -1.67 26.74 12.04
N ALA A 258 -0.62 26.02 11.65
CA ALA A 258 0.73 26.55 11.59
C ALA A 258 1.02 27.38 10.33
N LYS A 259 0.18 27.34 9.28
CA LYS A 259 0.50 27.95 7.97
C LYS A 259 0.70 29.47 8.02
N ASP A 260 0.03 30.12 8.97
CA ASP A 260 0.02 31.58 9.12
C ASP A 260 1.09 32.08 10.11
N PHE A 261 1.84 31.19 10.73
CA PHE A 261 2.99 31.61 11.53
C PHE A 261 4.09 32.18 10.62
N PRO A 262 4.85 33.19 11.11
CA PRO A 262 6.04 33.70 10.45
C PRO A 262 7.14 32.62 10.50
N ASP A 263 6.96 31.59 9.69
CA ASP A 263 7.83 30.43 9.64
C ASP A 263 8.92 30.64 8.58
N ARG A 264 10.11 30.11 8.83
CA ARG A 264 11.22 30.24 7.89
C ARG A 264 10.88 29.52 6.60
N PHE A 265 10.93 30.24 5.48
CA PHE A 265 10.79 29.68 4.11
C PHE A 265 9.43 29.05 3.76
N ASN A 266 8.32 29.52 4.33
CA ASN A 266 6.96 28.98 4.07
C ASN A 266 6.86 27.46 4.35
N GLU A 267 7.67 26.92 5.26
CA GLU A 267 7.74 25.49 5.52
C GLU A 267 6.39 24.89 5.95
N ALA A 268 5.67 25.53 6.86
CA ALA A 268 4.33 25.10 7.27
C ALA A 268 3.33 24.98 6.11
N LYS A 269 3.43 25.84 5.07
CA LYS A 269 2.57 25.75 3.86
C LYS A 269 2.89 24.50 3.05
N ASN A 270 4.18 24.20 2.87
CA ASN A 270 4.61 23.00 2.15
C ASN A 270 4.19 21.72 2.89
N ILE A 271 4.29 21.71 4.23
CA ILE A 271 3.79 20.60 5.04
C ILE A 271 2.27 20.46 4.91
N THR A 272 1.53 21.57 4.94
CA THR A 272 0.07 21.55 4.77
C THR A 272 -0.34 20.96 3.42
N PHE A 273 0.30 21.42 2.34
CA PHE A 273 0.05 20.90 1.00
C PHE A 273 0.35 19.40 0.91
N SER A 274 1.47 18.98 1.51
CA SER A 274 1.85 17.57 1.56
C SER A 274 0.84 16.71 2.32
N MET A 275 0.38 17.17 3.49
CA MET A 275 -0.59 16.45 4.31
C MET A 275 -1.97 16.42 3.67
N LEU A 276 -2.36 17.48 2.95
CA LEU A 276 -3.59 17.48 2.14
C LEU A 276 -3.53 16.39 1.06
N GLY A 277 -2.45 16.37 0.28
CA GLY A 277 -2.26 15.34 -0.76
C GLY A 277 -2.25 13.92 -0.17
N PHE A 278 -1.60 13.73 0.97
CA PHE A 278 -1.62 12.47 1.71
C PHE A 278 -3.04 12.05 2.09
N CYS A 279 -3.83 12.94 2.72
CA CYS A 279 -5.22 12.65 3.09
C CYS A 279 -6.09 12.34 1.87
N SER A 280 -5.91 13.04 0.75
CA SER A 280 -6.63 12.76 -0.49
C SER A 280 -6.33 11.37 -1.06
N VAL A 281 -5.05 10.96 -1.06
CA VAL A 281 -4.64 9.62 -1.52
C VAL A 281 -5.29 8.54 -0.66
N TRP A 282 -5.25 8.66 0.67
CA TRP A 282 -5.83 7.66 1.57
C TRP A 282 -7.37 7.69 1.60
N GLY A 283 -7.98 8.85 1.36
CA GLY A 283 -9.43 8.96 1.15
C GLY A 283 -9.87 8.21 -0.12
N ALA A 284 -9.09 8.29 -1.19
CA ALA A 284 -9.35 7.56 -2.44
C ALA A 284 -8.98 6.07 -2.36
N PHE A 285 -8.03 5.70 -1.51
CA PHE A 285 -7.59 4.32 -1.32
C PHE A 285 -8.73 3.41 -0.90
N VAL A 286 -9.54 3.79 0.09
CA VAL A 286 -10.62 2.93 0.63
C VAL A 286 -11.60 2.45 -0.44
N PRO A 287 -12.25 3.34 -1.23
CA PRO A 287 -13.16 2.89 -2.28
C PRO A 287 -12.43 2.12 -3.41
N ALA A 288 -11.20 2.52 -3.76
CA ALA A 288 -10.42 1.83 -4.80
C ALA A 288 -10.01 0.41 -4.38
N TYR A 289 -9.64 0.22 -3.11
CA TYR A 289 -9.29 -1.07 -2.51
C TYR A 289 -10.50 -2.01 -2.49
N LEU A 290 -11.66 -1.52 -2.04
CA LEU A 290 -12.90 -2.30 -1.98
C LEU A 290 -13.45 -2.65 -3.38
N SER A 291 -13.18 -1.82 -4.39
CA SER A 291 -13.64 -2.05 -5.77
C SER A 291 -12.70 -2.93 -6.59
N SER A 292 -11.48 -3.14 -6.12
CA SER A 292 -10.45 -3.91 -6.83
C SER A 292 -10.38 -5.34 -6.31
N LYS A 293 -9.96 -6.28 -7.17
CA LYS A 293 -9.76 -7.69 -6.81
C LYS A 293 -8.39 -8.20 -7.25
N GLY A 294 -7.87 -9.20 -6.54
CA GLY A 294 -6.61 -9.89 -6.85
C GLY A 294 -5.40 -8.97 -6.90
N SER A 295 -4.54 -9.15 -7.91
CA SER A 295 -3.28 -8.40 -8.05
C SER A 295 -3.46 -6.88 -8.14
N ARG A 296 -4.60 -6.39 -8.67
CA ARG A 296 -4.88 -4.95 -8.77
C ARG A 296 -5.15 -4.31 -7.41
N MET A 297 -5.79 -5.04 -6.49
CA MET A 297 -6.04 -4.57 -5.12
C MET A 297 -4.73 -4.26 -4.39
N VAL A 298 -3.76 -5.18 -4.49
CA VAL A 298 -2.40 -5.01 -3.94
C VAL A 298 -1.67 -3.84 -4.62
N ALA A 299 -1.83 -3.69 -5.95
CA ALA A 299 -1.24 -2.58 -6.69
C ALA A 299 -1.78 -1.21 -6.25
N VAL A 300 -3.08 -1.11 -5.95
CA VAL A 300 -3.70 0.12 -5.42
C VAL A 300 -3.11 0.51 -4.06
N GLU A 301 -2.86 -0.47 -3.19
CA GLU A 301 -2.21 -0.25 -1.89
C GLU A 301 -0.77 0.25 -2.06
N ILE A 302 0.03 -0.42 -2.90
CA ILE A 302 1.40 0.03 -3.20
C ILE A 302 1.39 1.45 -3.77
N PHE A 303 0.49 1.74 -4.72
CA PHE A 303 0.38 3.07 -5.32
C PHE A 303 0.05 4.13 -4.27
N ALA A 304 -0.87 3.86 -3.34
CA ALA A 304 -1.19 4.76 -2.25
C ALA A 304 0.02 5.02 -1.35
N ILE A 305 0.77 3.97 -0.97
CA ILE A 305 1.99 4.08 -0.16
C ILE A 305 3.07 4.91 -0.86
N LEU A 306 3.37 4.59 -2.12
CA LEU A 306 4.41 5.26 -2.90
C LEU A 306 4.07 6.73 -3.16
N SER A 307 2.85 7.02 -3.64
CA SER A 307 2.44 8.39 -4.00
C SER A 307 2.38 9.31 -2.77
N SER A 308 1.83 8.85 -1.65
CA SER A 308 1.76 9.63 -0.42
C SER A 308 3.16 9.86 0.19
N SER A 309 4.02 8.84 0.20
CA SER A 309 5.41 8.96 0.67
C SER A 309 6.26 9.87 -0.24
N ALA A 310 6.08 9.77 -1.56
CA ALA A 310 6.73 10.65 -2.53
C ALA A 310 6.26 12.11 -2.37
N GLY A 311 4.97 12.32 -2.08
CA GLY A 311 4.42 13.63 -1.74
C GLY A 311 5.12 14.25 -0.53
N LEU A 312 5.28 13.48 0.56
CA LEU A 312 6.02 13.90 1.75
C LEU A 312 7.48 14.24 1.43
N LEU A 313 8.17 13.36 0.69
CA LEU A 313 9.56 13.59 0.28
C LEU A 313 9.69 14.89 -0.56
N GLY A 314 8.88 15.02 -1.60
CA GLY A 314 8.94 16.15 -2.53
C GLY A 314 8.58 17.47 -1.87
N CYS A 315 7.42 17.54 -1.20
CA CYS A 315 6.92 18.80 -0.67
C CYS A 315 7.76 19.30 0.52
N ILE A 316 8.23 18.42 1.40
CA ILE A 316 8.95 18.81 2.61
C ILE A 316 10.44 19.07 2.34
N PHE A 317 11.07 18.32 1.43
CA PHE A 317 12.52 18.37 1.24
C PHE A 317 12.95 19.09 -0.04
N ALA A 318 12.17 19.10 -1.14
CA ALA A 318 12.58 19.78 -2.37
C ALA A 318 12.85 21.28 -2.17
N PRO A 319 12.02 22.05 -1.43
CA PRO A 319 12.32 23.47 -1.15
C PRO A 319 13.63 23.67 -0.38
N LYS A 320 14.02 22.71 0.47
CA LYS A 320 15.25 22.78 1.28
C LYS A 320 16.47 22.49 0.43
N LEU A 321 16.38 21.48 -0.44
CA LEU A 321 17.43 21.16 -1.40
C LEU A 321 17.65 22.33 -2.37
N TYR A 322 16.56 22.96 -2.83
CA TYR A 322 16.63 24.16 -3.64
C TYR A 322 17.44 25.27 -2.95
N ILE A 323 17.18 25.55 -1.67
CA ILE A 323 17.93 26.58 -0.95
C ILE A 323 19.40 26.17 -0.75
N ILE A 324 19.67 24.91 -0.39
CA ILE A 324 21.03 24.41 -0.17
C ILE A 324 21.91 24.55 -1.43
N PHE A 325 21.38 24.25 -2.62
CA PHE A 325 22.15 24.28 -3.86
C PHE A 325 22.11 25.61 -4.61
N LEU A 326 20.93 26.25 -4.70
CA LEU A 326 20.71 27.42 -5.57
C LEU A 326 20.73 28.76 -4.81
N ARG A 327 20.67 28.72 -3.48
CA ARG A 327 20.68 29.92 -2.62
C ARG A 327 21.61 29.74 -1.39
N PRO A 328 22.90 29.36 -1.57
CA PRO A 328 23.81 29.12 -0.45
C PRO A 328 24.04 30.35 0.43
N GLU A 329 23.77 31.56 -0.06
CA GLU A 329 23.83 32.81 0.70
C GLU A 329 22.83 32.89 1.86
N LEU A 330 21.72 32.15 1.79
CA LEU A 330 20.76 31.99 2.88
C LEU A 330 21.24 31.00 3.95
N ASN A 331 22.34 30.29 3.68
CA ASN A 331 22.95 29.29 4.54
C ASN A 331 24.13 29.82 5.37
N ILE A 332 24.51 31.09 5.17
CA ILE A 332 25.60 31.75 5.91
C ILE A 332 24.99 32.48 7.12
N ARG A 333 25.64 32.33 8.29
CA ARG A 333 25.16 32.76 9.61
C ARG A 333 24.98 34.29 9.83
N GLY A 334 24.89 35.11 8.77
CA GLY A 334 25.04 36.56 8.84
C GLY A 334 24.00 37.47 8.15
N SER A 335 23.03 36.97 7.38
CA SER A 335 22.13 37.85 6.59
C SER A 335 20.75 38.13 7.21
N VAL A 336 20.44 37.62 8.41
CA VAL A 336 19.17 37.90 9.11
C VAL A 336 19.26 39.11 10.05
N VAL A 337 20.45 39.71 10.23
CA VAL A 337 20.65 40.96 10.99
C VAL A 337 20.88 42.14 10.03
N ARG A 338 19.90 42.45 9.17
CA ARG A 338 19.64 43.81 8.63
C ARG A 338 18.53 43.77 7.59
N ARG A 339 17.29 43.87 8.08
CA ARG A 339 16.27 44.77 7.52
C ARG A 339 15.38 45.21 8.68
N THR A 340 15.89 46.19 9.43
CA THR A 340 15.06 47.19 10.09
C THR A 340 14.13 47.86 9.09
#